data_AF-A0A8K1KYB8-F1
#
_entry.id   AF-A0A8K1KYB8-F1
#
_cell.length_a   1.000
_cell.length_b   1.000
_cell.length_c   1.000
_cell.angle_alpha   90.00
_cell.angle_beta   90.00
_cell.angle_gamma   90.00
#
_symmetry.space_group_name_H-M   'P 1'
#
loop_
_entity.id
_entity.type
_entity.pdbx_description
1 polymer ?
#
loop_
_entity_poly.entity_id
_entity_poly.type
_entity_poly.pdbx_seq_one_letter_code
_entity_poly.pdbx_strand_id
1 'polypeptide(L)'
;MLSPQRTRFRKQHRGRMKGISYRGNHICFGRYALQALEPAWITSRQIEAGRRAMSRNVRRGGQIWVRIFPDKPITVRPTETRMGSGKGSPEYWVAVVKPGRILYEMGGVAENIARKAISIAASKMPIRTQFIISV
;
A
#
# COMPACT_ATOMS: atom_id res chain seq x y z
N MET A 1 -11.23 7.24 0.48
CA MET A 1 -10.01 6.61 1.02
C MET A 1 -10.35 5.19 1.45
N LEU A 2 -9.51 4.20 1.17
CA LEU A 2 -9.80 2.79 1.52
C LEU A 2 -9.79 2.58 3.05
N SER A 3 -10.80 1.89 3.57
CA SER A 3 -10.89 1.42 4.96
C SER A 3 -11.97 0.33 5.08
N PRO A 4 -11.93 -0.53 6.11
CA PRO A 4 -13.00 -1.48 6.39
C PRO A 4 -14.30 -0.76 6.79
N GLN A 5 -15.45 -1.30 6.37
CA GLN A 5 -16.75 -0.76 6.76
C GLN A 5 -17.11 -1.10 8.21
N ARG A 6 -16.76 -2.31 8.67
CA ARG A 6 -17.04 -2.79 10.04
C ARG A 6 -15.87 -3.59 10.58
N THR A 7 -15.57 -3.44 11.87
CA THR A 7 -14.61 -4.28 12.59
C THR A 7 -15.21 -4.73 13.91
N ARG A 8 -14.89 -5.95 14.35
CA ARG A 8 -15.34 -6.49 15.65
C ARG A 8 -14.76 -5.71 16.83
N PHE A 9 -13.48 -5.31 16.70
CA PHE A 9 -12.78 -4.54 17.73
C PHE A 9 -12.16 -3.29 17.11
N ARG A 10 -12.38 -2.14 17.76
CA ARG A 10 -11.91 -0.83 17.27
C ARG A 10 -10.40 -0.63 17.43
N LYS A 11 -9.78 -1.24 18.44
CA LYS A 11 -8.37 -0.99 18.80
C LYS A 11 -7.57 -2.29 18.68
N GLN A 12 -6.42 -2.24 18.02
CA GLN A 12 -5.56 -3.41 17.80
C GLN A 12 -4.13 -3.17 18.28
N HIS A 13 -3.36 -4.24 18.54
CA HIS A 13 -1.93 -4.15 18.82
C HIS A 13 -1.15 -3.69 17.59
N ARG A 14 0.00 -3.04 17.78
CA ARG A 14 0.87 -2.62 16.66
C ARG A 14 1.39 -3.81 15.85
N GLY A 15 1.66 -4.94 16.52
CA GLY A 15 2.25 -6.12 15.89
C GLY A 15 3.74 -5.93 15.57
N ARG A 16 4.32 -6.87 14.83
CA ARG A 16 5.75 -6.88 14.48
C ARG A 16 5.96 -7.27 13.01
N MET A 17 6.73 -6.48 12.28
CA MET A 17 7.01 -6.70 10.85
C MET A 17 8.33 -7.45 10.67
N LYS A 18 8.30 -8.78 10.80
CA LYS A 18 9.46 -9.66 10.57
C LYS A 18 9.26 -10.57 9.35
N GLY A 19 10.36 -10.96 8.72
CA GLY A 19 10.39 -11.91 7.60
C GLY A 19 9.91 -11.32 6.27
N ILE A 20 9.76 -12.20 5.28
CA ILE A 20 9.33 -11.87 3.91
C ILE A 20 7.88 -12.30 3.63
N SER A 21 7.27 -11.74 2.60
CA SER A 21 5.93 -12.12 2.15
C SER A 21 6.00 -13.23 1.11
N TYR A 22 5.72 -14.48 1.50
CA TYR A 22 5.59 -15.61 0.56
C TYR A 22 4.27 -15.62 -0.21
N ARG A 23 3.24 -14.95 0.32
CA ARG A 23 1.95 -14.76 -0.36
C ARG A 23 1.85 -13.34 -0.90
N GLY A 24 1.19 -13.18 -2.05
CA GLY A 24 1.02 -11.88 -2.70
C GLY A 24 2.32 -11.29 -3.26
N ASN A 25 3.29 -12.15 -3.56
CA ASN A 25 4.57 -11.87 -4.23
C ASN A 25 4.53 -12.19 -5.73
N HIS A 26 3.48 -12.86 -6.22
CA HIS A 26 3.27 -13.16 -7.64
C HIS A 26 2.26 -12.22 -8.27
N ILE A 27 2.53 -11.84 -9.52
CA ILE A 27 1.63 -11.05 -10.37
C ILE A 27 0.49 -11.97 -10.79
N CYS A 28 -0.77 -11.53 -10.66
CA CYS A 28 -1.93 -12.38 -10.99
C CYS A 28 -2.93 -11.73 -11.96
N PHE A 29 -2.90 -10.41 -12.11
CA PHE A 29 -3.88 -9.66 -12.89
C PHE A 29 -3.23 -8.88 -14.04
N GLY A 30 -2.17 -8.13 -13.74
CA GLY A 30 -1.48 -7.29 -14.73
C GLY A 30 -0.29 -7.98 -15.41
N ARG A 31 0.42 -7.21 -16.25
CA ARG A 31 1.69 -7.61 -16.87
C ARG A 31 2.91 -7.00 -16.18
N TYR A 32 2.73 -5.83 -15.57
CA TYR A 32 3.78 -5.12 -14.85
C TYR A 32 3.36 -4.87 -13.41
N ALA A 33 4.31 -4.85 -12.48
CA ALA A 33 3.99 -4.62 -11.09
C ALA A 33 5.06 -3.84 -10.31
N LEU A 34 4.63 -3.25 -9.20
CA LEU A 34 5.48 -2.60 -8.21
C LEU A 34 5.61 -3.51 -6.98
N GLN A 35 6.81 -4.01 -6.72
CA GLN A 35 7.12 -4.86 -5.58
C GLN A 35 7.81 -4.07 -4.46
N ALA A 36 7.45 -4.35 -3.20
CA ALA A 36 8.10 -3.78 -2.02
C ALA A 36 9.40 -4.51 -1.68
N LEU A 37 10.47 -3.75 -1.40
CA LEU A 37 11.75 -4.31 -0.97
C LEU A 37 11.97 -4.21 0.54
N GLU A 38 11.22 -3.34 1.23
CA GLU A 38 11.39 -3.05 2.65
C GLU A 38 10.07 -3.26 3.42
N PRO A 39 10.15 -3.63 4.72
CA PRO A 39 8.97 -3.71 5.57
C PRO A 39 8.49 -2.31 5.99
N ALA A 40 7.21 -2.00 5.81
CA ALA A 40 6.63 -0.74 6.27
C ALA A 40 5.12 -0.80 6.47
N TRP A 41 4.59 0.22 7.15
CA TRP A 41 3.16 0.53 7.15
C TRP A 41 2.85 1.49 6.01
N ILE A 42 1.91 1.10 5.15
CA ILE A 42 1.43 1.94 4.05
C ILE A 42 0.04 2.45 4.40
N THR A 43 -0.11 3.77 4.48
CA THR A 43 -1.39 4.41 4.78
C THR A 43 -2.32 4.39 3.57
N SER A 44 -3.62 4.46 3.82
CA SER A 44 -4.63 4.65 2.77
C SER A 44 -4.39 5.90 1.91
N ARG A 45 -3.75 6.95 2.45
CA ARG A 45 -3.36 8.17 1.70
C ARG A 45 -2.27 7.88 0.68
N GLN A 46 -1.23 7.15 1.08
CA GLN A 46 -0.13 6.77 0.19
C GLN A 46 -0.62 5.86 -0.93
N ILE A 47 -1.49 4.88 -0.61
CA ILE A 47 -2.10 3.99 -1.60
C ILE A 47 -2.87 4.80 -2.65
N GLU A 48 -3.66 5.79 -2.21
CA GLU A 48 -4.46 6.61 -3.11
C GLU A 48 -3.58 7.58 -3.93
N ALA A 49 -2.54 8.16 -3.33
CA ALA A 49 -1.61 9.03 -4.03
C ALA A 49 -0.85 8.28 -5.14
N GLY A 50 -0.37 7.07 -4.87
CA GLY A 50 0.28 6.21 -5.85
C GLY A 50 -0.67 5.81 -6.98
N ARG A 51 -1.88 5.35 -6.63
CA ARG A 51 -2.93 4.96 -7.61
C ARG A 51 -3.28 6.14 -8.54
N ARG A 52 -3.57 7.31 -7.97
CA ARG A 52 -3.93 8.51 -8.73
C ARG A 52 -2.78 8.99 -9.62
N ALA A 53 -1.54 8.89 -9.16
CA ALA A 53 -0.37 9.25 -9.96
C ALA A 53 -0.19 8.33 -11.18
N MET A 54 -0.37 7.02 -11.00
CA MET A 54 -0.34 6.06 -12.11
C MET A 54 -1.46 6.32 -13.11
N SER A 55 -2.71 6.44 -12.64
CA SER A 55 -3.87 6.66 -13.52
C SER A 55 -3.71 7.92 -14.37
N ARG A 56 -3.17 9.01 -13.80
CA ARG A 56 -2.91 10.25 -14.54
C ARG A 56 -1.84 10.09 -15.61
N ASN A 57 -0.79 9.32 -15.35
CA ASN A 57 0.29 9.13 -16.31
C ASN A 57 -0.14 8.26 -17.50
N VAL A 58 -0.90 7.21 -17.21
CA VAL A 58 -1.38 6.23 -18.21
C VAL A 58 -2.51 6.78 -19.10
N ARG A 59 -3.20 7.85 -18.66
CA ARG A 59 -4.29 8.52 -19.40
C ARG A 59 -5.45 7.57 -19.72
N ARG A 60 -5.51 7.03 -20.95
CA ARG A 60 -6.60 6.15 -21.44
C ARG A 60 -6.03 4.78 -21.80
N GLY A 61 -6.73 3.71 -21.41
CA GLY A 61 -6.49 2.34 -21.88
C GLY A 61 -5.77 1.40 -20.91
N GLY A 62 -5.05 1.91 -19.90
CA GLY A 62 -4.38 1.04 -18.94
C GLY A 62 -5.24 0.66 -17.74
N GLN A 63 -5.17 -0.61 -17.37
CA GLN A 63 -5.81 -1.17 -16.18
C GLN A 63 -4.83 -1.16 -15.02
N ILE A 64 -5.30 -0.79 -13.82
CA ILE A 64 -4.49 -0.68 -12.60
C ILE A 64 -5.18 -1.45 -11.49
N TRP A 65 -4.46 -2.37 -10.86
CA TRP A 65 -4.92 -3.08 -9.67
C TRP A 65 -4.12 -2.64 -8.45
N VAL A 66 -4.81 -2.45 -7.34
CA VAL A 66 -4.20 -2.23 -6.03
C VAL A 66 -4.23 -3.56 -5.29
N ARG A 67 -3.05 -4.12 -4.98
CA ARG A 67 -2.90 -5.45 -4.39
C ARG A 67 -2.88 -5.44 -2.86
N ILE A 68 -2.86 -4.26 -2.25
CA ILE A 68 -2.87 -4.06 -0.80
C ILE A 68 -4.12 -3.29 -0.36
N PHE A 69 -4.60 -3.61 0.84
CA PHE A 69 -5.74 -2.95 1.44
C PHE A 69 -5.42 -2.58 2.89
N PRO A 70 -5.74 -1.35 3.34
CA PRO A 70 -5.45 -0.90 4.69
C PRO A 70 -6.54 -1.38 5.66
N ASP A 71 -6.33 -2.54 6.27
CA ASP A 71 -7.25 -3.24 7.17
C ASP A 71 -6.92 -3.06 8.66
N LYS A 72 -5.74 -2.50 8.98
CA LYS A 72 -5.27 -2.35 10.35
C LYS A 72 -5.49 -0.93 10.88
N PRO A 73 -6.25 -0.74 11.98
CA PRO A 73 -6.46 0.57 12.58
C PRO A 73 -5.25 0.99 13.42
N ILE A 74 -4.86 2.26 13.31
CA ILE A 74 -3.83 2.89 14.13
C ILE A 74 -4.46 3.91 15.06
N THR A 75 -4.18 3.78 16.35
CA THR A 75 -4.70 4.67 17.40
C THR A 75 -3.69 5.75 17.77
N VAL A 76 -4.16 6.97 17.97
CA VAL A 76 -3.36 8.12 18.43
C VAL A 76 -4.04 8.73 19.66
N ARG A 77 -3.25 9.29 20.58
CA ARG A 77 -3.78 10.09 21.70
C ARG A 77 -3.82 11.55 21.27
N PRO A 78 -4.82 12.34 21.71
CA PRO A 78 -4.84 13.77 21.45
C PRO A 78 -3.59 14.45 22.02
N THR A 79 -3.18 15.55 21.40
CA THR A 79 -2.16 16.44 21.93
C THR A 79 -2.59 16.95 23.31
N GLU A 80 -1.62 17.31 24.16
CA GLU A 80 -1.88 17.89 25.50
C GLU A 80 -2.54 16.93 26.52
N THR A 81 -2.63 15.63 26.22
CA THR A 81 -3.14 14.62 27.16
C THR A 81 -2.01 13.89 27.89
N ARG A 82 -2.16 13.67 29.20
CA ARG A 82 -1.21 12.88 30.00
C ARG A 82 -1.26 11.38 29.64
N MET A 83 -0.20 10.66 29.99
CA MET A 83 -0.14 9.20 29.90
C MET A 83 -1.12 8.55 30.91
N GLY A 84 -1.56 7.31 30.66
CA GLY A 84 -2.59 6.63 31.47
C GLY A 84 -4.01 6.72 30.88
N SER A 85 -5.05 6.37 31.65
CA SER A 85 -6.48 6.52 31.28
C SER A 85 -6.97 5.78 30.02
N GLY A 86 -6.26 4.72 29.61
CA GLY A 86 -6.67 3.86 28.50
C GLY A 86 -6.06 4.20 27.14
N LYS A 87 -6.54 3.55 26.07
CA LYS A 87 -5.96 3.68 24.72
C LYS A 87 -6.70 4.74 23.88
N GLY A 88 -5.98 5.47 23.03
CA GLY A 88 -6.54 6.53 22.18
C GLY A 88 -7.55 6.05 21.12
N SER A 89 -8.06 7.00 20.33
CA SER A 89 -8.99 6.78 19.21
C SER A 89 -8.25 6.25 17.97
N PRO A 90 -8.87 5.35 17.17
CA PRO A 90 -8.37 5.03 15.83
C PRO A 90 -8.46 6.24 14.91
N GLU A 91 -7.34 6.68 14.35
CA GLU A 91 -7.27 7.87 13.48
C GLU A 91 -7.19 7.51 11.99
N TYR A 92 -6.41 6.49 11.65
CA TYR A 92 -6.22 6.08 10.27
C TYR A 92 -5.96 4.59 10.15
N TRP A 93 -6.01 4.10 8.92
CA TRP A 93 -5.81 2.71 8.57
C TRP A 93 -4.51 2.52 7.79
N VAL A 94 -3.82 1.42 8.07
CA VAL A 94 -2.59 1.03 7.40
C VAL A 94 -2.69 -0.38 6.85
N ALA A 95 -2.01 -0.61 5.73
CA ALA A 95 -1.66 -1.92 5.24
C ALA A 95 -0.27 -2.28 5.76
N VAL A 96 -0.12 -3.48 6.32
CA VAL A 96 1.19 -3.99 6.74
C VAL A 96 1.86 -4.66 5.55
N VAL A 97 2.98 -4.10 5.10
CA VAL A 97 3.76 -4.59 3.96
C VAL A 97 5.08 -5.16 4.43
N LYS A 98 5.48 -6.28 3.83
CA LYS A 98 6.78 -6.94 4.03
C LYS A 98 7.51 -7.04 2.68
N PRO A 99 8.85 -7.23 2.68
CA PRO A 99 9.59 -7.45 1.45
C PRO A 99 9.01 -8.58 0.60
N GLY A 100 9.01 -8.38 -0.71
CA GLY A 100 8.45 -9.29 -1.71
C GLY A 100 6.97 -9.07 -2.02
N ARG A 101 6.23 -8.29 -1.21
CA ARG A 101 4.80 -8.03 -1.45
C ARG A 101 4.59 -7.11 -2.66
N ILE A 102 3.67 -7.47 -3.54
CA ILE A 102 3.22 -6.62 -4.65
C ILE A 102 2.24 -5.56 -4.13
N LEU A 103 2.49 -4.30 -4.52
CA LEU A 103 1.69 -3.14 -4.15
C LEU A 103 0.64 -2.81 -5.23
N TYR A 104 1.09 -2.76 -6.48
CA TYR A 104 0.26 -2.45 -7.63
C TYR A 104 0.59 -3.33 -8.81
N GLU A 105 -0.40 -3.53 -9.67
CA GLU A 105 -0.25 -4.15 -10.98
C GLU A 105 -0.83 -3.25 -12.06
N MET A 106 -0.29 -3.39 -13.27
CA MET A 106 -0.68 -2.62 -14.43
C MET A 106 -0.72 -3.50 -15.68
N GLY A 107 -1.70 -3.25 -16.55
CA GLY A 107 -1.91 -3.94 -17.81
C GLY A 107 -2.45 -3.01 -18.89
N GLY A 108 -2.45 -3.45 -20.15
CA GLY A 108 -2.99 -2.68 -21.27
C GLY A 108 -2.11 -1.50 -21.73
N VAL A 109 -0.82 -1.51 -21.40
CA VAL A 109 0.14 -0.44 -21.78
C VAL A 109 1.48 -1.02 -22.24
N ALA A 110 2.24 -0.24 -23.02
CA ALA A 110 3.62 -0.56 -23.36
C ALA A 110 4.55 -0.44 -22.14
N GLU A 111 5.65 -1.20 -22.14
CA GLU A 111 6.60 -1.25 -21.01
C GLU A 111 7.16 0.13 -20.65
N ASN A 112 7.51 0.95 -21.64
CA ASN A 112 8.05 2.29 -21.42
C ASN A 112 7.09 3.19 -20.61
N ILE A 113 5.79 3.09 -20.90
CA ILE A 113 4.75 3.81 -20.18
C ILE A 113 4.58 3.23 -18.77
N ALA A 114 4.55 1.90 -18.65
CA ALA A 114 4.43 1.22 -17.36
C ALA A 114 5.58 1.58 -16.41
N ARG A 115 6.82 1.55 -16.90
CA ARG A 115 8.03 1.88 -16.13
C ARG A 115 8.00 3.31 -15.63
N LYS A 116 7.59 4.27 -16.48
CA LYS A 116 7.45 5.68 -16.10
C LYS A 116 6.34 5.86 -15.05
N ALA A 117 5.17 5.27 -15.26
CA ALA A 117 4.05 5.38 -14.34
C ALA A 117 4.34 4.75 -12.96
N ILE A 118 4.96 3.56 -12.95
CA ILE A 118 5.33 2.84 -11.74
C ILE A 118 6.44 3.58 -10.97
N SER A 119 7.41 4.19 -11.66
CA SER A 119 8.44 5.01 -11.01
C SER A 119 7.83 6.23 -10.28
N ILE A 120 6.84 6.89 -10.90
CA ILE A 120 6.12 7.98 -10.24
C ILE A 120 5.33 7.47 -9.01
N ALA A 121 4.72 6.29 -9.10
CA ALA A 121 4.03 5.67 -7.96
C ALA A 121 4.99 5.38 -6.81
N ALA A 122 6.18 4.86 -7.11
CA ALA A 122 7.24 4.59 -6.15
C ALA A 122 7.66 5.87 -5.40
N SER A 123 7.70 7.02 -6.07
CA SER A 123 8.00 8.32 -5.41
C SER A 123 6.99 8.72 -4.31
N LYS A 124 5.80 8.10 -4.28
CA LYS A 124 4.76 8.34 -3.26
C LYS A 124 4.77 7.30 -2.15
N MET A 125 5.62 6.28 -2.27
CA MET A 125 5.77 5.22 -1.27
C MET A 125 6.89 5.58 -0.29
N PRO A 126 6.76 5.22 1.00
CA PRO A 126 7.78 5.46 2.02
C PRO A 126 8.90 4.40 2.02
N ILE A 127 9.00 3.57 0.97
CA ILE A 127 9.90 2.40 0.93
C ILE A 127 10.58 2.27 -0.42
N ARG A 128 11.73 1.58 -0.42
CA ARG A 128 12.34 1.10 -1.66
C ARG A 128 11.47 0.04 -2.33
N THR A 129 11.42 0.11 -3.65
CA THR A 129 10.56 -0.73 -4.48
C THR A 129 11.27 -1.15 -5.75
N GLN A 130 10.74 -2.19 -6.40
CA GLN A 130 11.27 -2.75 -7.63
C GLN A 130 10.15 -2.84 -8.68
N PHE A 131 10.49 -2.54 -9.93
CA PHE A 131 9.64 -2.82 -11.09
C PHE A 131 9.87 -4.27 -11.52
N ILE A 132 8.78 -5.03 -11.67
CA ILE A 132 8.81 -6.41 -12.11
C ILE A 132 7.86 -6.63 -13.29
N ILE A 133 8.19 -7.59 -14.14
CA ILE A 133 7.42 -7.97 -15.32
C ILE A 133 6.93 -9.40 -15.09
N SER A 134 5.68 -9.69 -15.46
CA SER A 134 5.19 -11.06 -15.55
C SER A 134 5.95 -11.75 -16.66
N VAL A 135 6.72 -12.76 -16.30
CA VAL A 135 7.26 -13.74 -17.24
C VAL A 135 6.11 -14.59 -17.75
#